data_AF-A0A329RE05-F1
#
_entry.id   AF-A0A329RE05-F1
#
_cell.length_a   1.000
_cell.length_b   1.000
_cell.length_c   1.000
_cell.angle_alpha   90.00
_cell.angle_beta   90.00
_cell.angle_gamma   90.00
#
_symmetry.space_group_name_H-M   'P 1'
#
loop_
_entity.id
_entity.type
_entity.pdbx_description
1 polymer ?
#
loop_
_entity_poly.entity_id
_entity_poly.type
_entity_poly.pdbx_seq_one_letter_code
_entity_poly.pdbx_strand_id
1 'polypeptide(L)'
;MPFTTTRLYVPFVHLENPQAIISKPVKKVRYNDCYAQWCYQRAGTGKQATQLNASFDLQLSASVKNAKYVVLLPFAEQTGSFATATVQQFQSPFDTAPWTLQPGSSIRNFNVRIGSSQTFDISHDYDFHQFSNEFSKLGSINGDLTPELVNGLLDYQTWSLTNRMLIADVSRLTEKDVPQAIQIQGTNAGCQGVNILVLVISEQELSYHRLTGEVLDFTTA
;
A
#
# COMPACT_ATOMS: atom_id res chain seq x y z
N MET A 1 -20.27 1.69 -10.19
CA MET A 1 -20.51 2.81 -11.13
C MET A 1 -19.29 3.73 -11.05
N PRO A 2 -18.62 4.06 -12.17
CA PRO A 2 -17.48 4.97 -12.12
C PRO A 2 -17.95 6.39 -11.80
N PHE A 3 -17.13 7.15 -11.07
CA PHE A 3 -17.43 8.52 -10.62
C PHE A 3 -17.71 9.45 -11.81
N THR A 4 -18.96 9.81 -12.05
CA THR A 4 -19.38 10.66 -13.18
C THR A 4 -19.35 12.16 -12.87
N THR A 5 -19.14 12.57 -11.62
CA THR A 5 -19.17 13.99 -11.23
C THR A 5 -18.22 14.32 -10.07
N THR A 6 -16.91 14.31 -10.29
CA THR A 6 -15.96 14.98 -9.38
C THR A 6 -15.80 16.44 -9.79
N ARG A 7 -16.14 17.38 -8.89
CA ARG A 7 -15.84 18.81 -9.07
C ARG A 7 -14.42 19.07 -8.59
N LEU A 8 -13.55 19.39 -9.53
CA LEU A 8 -12.18 19.80 -9.24
C LEU A 8 -12.19 21.26 -8.75
N TYR A 9 -11.98 21.46 -7.46
CA TYR A 9 -11.84 22.81 -6.90
C TYR A 9 -10.44 23.32 -7.25
N VAL A 10 -10.34 24.15 -8.30
CA VAL A 10 -9.08 24.80 -8.68
C VAL A 10 -9.04 26.15 -7.96
N PRO A 11 -8.26 26.32 -6.88
CA PRO A 11 -8.11 27.64 -6.26
C PRO A 11 -7.47 28.59 -7.28
N PHE A 12 -8.12 29.71 -7.56
CA PHE A 12 -7.52 30.79 -8.34
C PHE A 12 -6.46 31.48 -7.48
N VAL A 13 -5.21 31.04 -7.63
CA VAL A 13 -4.07 31.63 -6.94
C VAL A 13 -3.61 32.86 -7.73
N HIS A 14 -3.56 34.02 -7.09
CA HIS A 14 -2.92 35.20 -7.67
C HIS A 14 -1.41 34.94 -7.74
N LEU A 15 -0.89 34.76 -8.96
CA LEU A 15 0.51 34.41 -9.18
C LEU A 15 1.39 35.65 -9.03
N GLU A 16 2.31 35.63 -8.08
CA GLU A 16 3.24 36.74 -7.79
C GLU A 16 4.20 37.02 -8.96
N ASN A 17 4.48 36.02 -9.82
CA ASN A 17 5.30 36.18 -11.02
C ASN A 17 4.79 35.33 -12.22
N PRO A 18 3.86 35.86 -13.04
CA PRO A 18 3.25 35.11 -14.14
C PRO A 18 4.21 34.80 -15.30
N GLN A 19 5.29 35.58 -15.47
CA GLN A 19 6.26 35.41 -16.56
C GLN A 19 7.01 34.06 -16.49
N ALA A 20 7.23 33.53 -15.29
CA ALA A 20 7.89 32.24 -15.09
C ALA A 20 7.02 31.03 -15.53
N ILE A 21 5.69 31.20 -15.55
CA ILE A 21 4.77 30.17 -16.03
C ILE A 21 4.62 30.26 -17.55
N ILE A 22 4.56 31.47 -18.09
CA ILE A 22 4.46 31.72 -19.54
C ILE A 22 5.72 31.23 -20.28
N SER A 23 6.91 31.46 -19.71
CA SER A 23 8.19 31.05 -20.33
C SER A 23 8.47 29.54 -20.29
N LYS A 24 7.85 28.80 -19.36
CA LYS A 24 7.99 27.34 -19.23
C LYS A 24 6.64 26.68 -18.97
N PRO A 25 5.72 26.66 -19.94
CA PRO A 25 4.34 26.33 -19.63
C PRO A 25 4.14 24.87 -19.25
N VAL A 26 5.01 23.95 -19.68
CA VAL A 26 4.93 22.53 -19.31
C VAL A 26 5.50 22.30 -17.91
N LYS A 27 4.68 21.71 -17.02
CA LYS A 27 5.13 21.21 -15.72
C LYS A 27 5.00 19.70 -15.69
N LYS A 28 6.08 19.07 -15.23
CA LYS A 28 6.19 17.65 -15.00
C LYS A 28 6.04 17.38 -13.50
N VAL A 29 5.13 16.50 -13.13
CA VAL A 29 4.81 16.15 -11.75
C VAL A 29 4.92 14.64 -11.58
N ARG A 30 5.55 14.23 -10.48
CA ARG A 30 5.54 12.86 -10.01
C ARG A 30 4.61 12.73 -8.83
N TYR A 31 3.85 11.66 -8.79
CA TYR A 31 2.95 11.36 -7.69
C TYR A 31 2.89 9.86 -7.46
N ASN A 32 2.48 9.46 -6.27
CA ASN A 32 2.27 8.06 -5.95
C ASN A 32 0.83 7.67 -6.30
N ASP A 33 0.68 6.61 -7.10
CA ASP A 33 -0.61 5.95 -7.34
C ASP A 33 -0.65 4.60 -6.62
N CYS A 34 -1.84 4.02 -6.50
CA CYS A 34 -2.08 2.81 -5.74
C CYS A 34 -2.83 1.76 -6.57
N TYR A 35 -2.15 0.63 -6.84
CA TYR A 35 -2.81 -0.59 -7.28
C TYR A 35 -3.24 -1.41 -6.06
N ALA A 36 -4.48 -1.89 -6.04
CA ALA A 36 -5.03 -2.69 -4.95
C ALA A 36 -5.51 -4.05 -5.46
N GLN A 37 -5.10 -5.12 -4.77
CA GLN A 37 -5.57 -6.48 -5.06
C GLN A 37 -6.06 -7.15 -3.78
N TRP A 38 -7.24 -7.75 -3.88
CA TRP A 38 -7.84 -8.50 -2.79
C TRP A 38 -7.65 -10.02 -2.97
N CYS A 39 -7.16 -10.67 -1.93
CA CYS A 39 -6.80 -12.08 -1.92
C CYS A 39 -7.63 -12.85 -0.88
N TYR A 40 -8.55 -13.69 -1.36
CA TYR A 40 -9.45 -14.49 -0.54
C TYR A 40 -8.82 -15.80 -0.08
N GLN A 41 -8.99 -16.13 1.21
CA GLN A 41 -8.73 -17.47 1.78
C GLN A 41 -7.32 -18.00 1.47
N ARG A 42 -6.33 -17.10 1.46
CA ARG A 42 -4.95 -17.46 1.12
C ARG A 42 -4.12 -17.82 2.35
N ALA A 43 -4.51 -17.34 3.53
CA ALA A 43 -3.79 -17.54 4.78
C ALA A 43 -4.71 -18.20 5.83
N GLY A 44 -5.25 -19.37 5.48
CA GLY A 44 -6.22 -20.13 6.28
C GLY A 44 -7.69 -19.77 6.00
N THR A 45 -8.61 -20.56 6.55
CA THR A 45 -10.07 -20.41 6.36
C THR A 45 -10.79 -20.46 7.71
N GLY A 46 -11.70 -19.52 7.95
CA GLY A 46 -12.52 -19.44 9.15
C GLY A 46 -11.75 -19.47 10.47
N LYS A 47 -12.48 -19.66 11.57
CA LYS A 47 -11.89 -19.88 12.89
C LYS A 47 -11.86 -21.38 13.18
N GLN A 48 -10.68 -21.99 13.21
CA GLN A 48 -10.52 -23.42 13.50
C GLN A 48 -9.43 -23.64 14.54
N ALA A 49 -9.75 -24.35 15.63
CA ALA A 49 -8.78 -24.61 16.71
C ALA A 49 -7.57 -25.44 16.26
N THR A 50 -7.70 -26.20 15.18
CA THR A 50 -6.65 -27.03 14.58
C THR A 50 -5.83 -26.31 13.52
N GLN A 51 -6.29 -25.15 13.03
CA GLN A 51 -5.56 -24.34 12.07
C GLN A 51 -4.59 -23.47 12.84
N LEU A 52 -3.29 -23.65 12.61
CA LEU A 52 -2.24 -22.76 13.06
C LEU A 52 -1.17 -22.76 11.97
N ASN A 53 -0.50 -21.63 11.78
CA ASN A 53 0.64 -21.52 10.86
C ASN A 53 0.28 -21.81 9.39
N ALA A 54 -0.87 -21.28 8.94
CA ALA A 54 -1.26 -21.38 7.54
C ALA A 54 -0.32 -20.52 6.68
N SER A 55 0.51 -21.15 5.85
CA SER A 55 1.38 -20.46 4.90
C SER A 55 0.56 -19.86 3.75
N PHE A 56 1.05 -18.76 3.19
CA PHE A 56 0.51 -18.14 2.00
C PHE A 56 1.63 -17.67 1.09
N ASP A 57 1.35 -17.76 -0.21
CA ASP A 57 2.20 -17.25 -1.28
C ASP A 57 1.28 -16.62 -2.34
N LEU A 58 1.39 -15.30 -2.49
CA LEU A 58 0.51 -14.44 -3.26
C LEU A 58 1.26 -13.86 -4.44
N GLN A 59 0.99 -14.37 -5.63
CA GLN A 59 1.38 -13.71 -6.87
C GLN A 59 0.33 -12.65 -7.25
N LEU A 60 0.73 -11.38 -7.35
CA LEU A 60 -0.16 -10.34 -7.85
C LEU A 60 -0.41 -10.53 -9.36
N SER A 61 -1.64 -10.23 -9.78
CA SER A 61 -2.07 -10.40 -11.17
C SER A 61 -1.52 -9.32 -12.09
N ALA A 62 -1.29 -8.12 -11.56
CA ALA A 62 -0.68 -7.03 -12.30
C ALA A 62 0.84 -7.00 -12.07
N SER A 63 1.59 -6.86 -13.15
CA SER A 63 2.97 -6.36 -13.06
C SER A 63 2.90 -4.84 -12.95
N VAL A 64 3.53 -4.30 -11.91
CA VAL A 64 3.55 -2.86 -11.64
C VAL A 64 4.95 -2.35 -11.93
N LYS A 65 5.05 -1.22 -12.61
CA LYS A 65 6.32 -0.56 -12.84
C LYS A 65 6.58 0.46 -11.72
N ASN A 66 7.85 0.81 -11.50
CA ASN A 66 8.25 1.84 -10.53
C ASN A 66 7.59 1.72 -9.14
N ALA A 67 7.36 0.48 -8.67
CA ALA A 67 6.82 0.23 -7.35
C ALA A 67 7.77 0.78 -6.27
N LYS A 68 7.22 1.53 -5.31
CA LYS A 68 7.97 2.09 -4.19
C LYS A 68 7.77 1.26 -2.94
N TYR A 69 6.51 0.94 -2.63
CA TYR A 69 6.17 0.25 -1.39
C TYR A 69 5.06 -0.77 -1.64
N VAL A 70 5.15 -1.90 -0.95
CA VAL A 70 4.07 -2.90 -0.89
C VAL A 70 3.55 -2.93 0.53
N VAL A 71 2.24 -2.78 0.67
CA VAL A 71 1.55 -2.78 1.95
C VAL A 71 0.58 -3.95 1.99
N LEU A 72 0.68 -4.76 3.04
CA LEU A 72 -0.18 -5.89 3.30
C LEU A 72 -1.10 -5.57 4.48
N LEU A 73 -2.40 -5.64 4.22
CA LEU A 73 -3.47 -5.34 5.18
C LEU A 73 -4.26 -6.63 5.47
N PRO A 74 -4.02 -7.28 6.62
CA PRO A 74 -4.73 -8.51 6.98
C PRO A 74 -6.12 -8.19 7.56
N PHE A 75 -7.14 -8.88 7.06
CA PHE A 75 -8.51 -8.85 7.56
C PHE A 75 -8.92 -10.25 7.98
N ALA A 76 -9.71 -10.36 9.04
CA ALA A 76 -10.24 -11.65 9.46
C ALA A 76 -11.15 -12.21 8.35
N GLU A 77 -10.94 -13.47 7.99
CA GLU A 77 -11.84 -14.16 7.08
C GLU A 77 -13.23 -14.27 7.73
N GLN A 78 -14.23 -13.73 7.01
CA GLN A 78 -15.56 -13.55 7.55
C GLN A 78 -16.26 -14.90 7.71
N THR A 79 -16.61 -15.24 8.94
CA THR A 79 -17.50 -16.36 9.25
C THR A 79 -18.71 -15.82 10.03
N GLY A 80 -19.93 -16.18 9.62
CA GLY A 80 -21.16 -15.76 10.30
C GLY A 80 -21.84 -14.51 9.73
N SER A 81 -22.24 -13.55 10.58
CA SER A 81 -23.21 -12.47 10.28
C SER A 81 -22.85 -11.52 9.13
N PHE A 82 -21.61 -11.54 8.65
CA PHE A 82 -21.16 -10.77 7.48
C PHE A 82 -21.00 -11.63 6.22
N ALA A 83 -21.04 -12.96 6.31
CA ALA A 83 -20.91 -13.86 5.17
C ALA A 83 -22.11 -13.76 4.19
N THR A 84 -23.26 -13.28 4.66
CA THR A 84 -24.42 -12.98 3.81
C THR A 84 -24.31 -11.63 3.11
N ALA A 85 -23.47 -10.72 3.62
CA ALA A 85 -23.16 -9.48 2.94
C ALA A 85 -22.19 -9.81 1.79
N THR A 86 -22.63 -9.65 0.56
CA THR A 86 -21.83 -9.93 -0.64
C THR A 86 -20.72 -8.89 -0.87
N VAL A 87 -20.31 -8.16 0.17
CA VAL A 87 -19.38 -7.04 0.13
C VAL A 87 -18.27 -7.25 1.16
N GLN A 88 -17.05 -6.81 0.84
CA GLN A 88 -15.91 -7.02 1.71
C GLN A 88 -15.91 -6.03 2.89
N GLN A 89 -15.28 -6.40 4.01
CA GLN A 89 -15.26 -5.58 5.23
C GLN A 89 -14.78 -4.14 4.96
N PHE A 90 -13.70 -3.98 4.19
CA PHE A 90 -13.12 -2.68 3.83
C PHE A 90 -14.00 -1.82 2.90
N GLN A 91 -15.08 -2.38 2.35
CA GLN A 91 -16.04 -1.64 1.50
C GLN A 91 -17.23 -1.14 2.32
N SER A 92 -17.33 -1.51 3.60
CA SER A 92 -18.45 -1.14 4.45
C SER A 92 -18.35 0.34 4.85
N PRO A 93 -19.42 1.14 4.69
CA PRO A 93 -19.48 2.51 5.21
C PRO A 93 -19.76 2.56 6.73
N PHE A 94 -20.01 1.42 7.36
CA PHE A 94 -20.33 1.29 8.79
C PHE A 94 -19.24 0.55 9.59
N ASP A 95 -18.20 0.06 8.90
CA ASP A 95 -17.03 -0.54 9.55
C ASP A 95 -15.92 0.52 9.61
N THR A 96 -15.06 0.42 10.61
CA THR A 96 -13.85 1.24 10.72
C THR A 96 -12.73 0.74 9.79
N ALA A 97 -12.89 -0.46 9.20
CA ALA A 97 -12.13 -0.93 8.04
C ALA A 97 -12.28 0.03 6.83
N PRO A 98 -11.26 0.21 5.98
CA PRO A 98 -9.97 -0.49 5.96
C PRO A 98 -8.97 -0.03 7.01
N TRP A 99 -9.26 1.04 7.76
CA TRP A 99 -8.29 1.61 8.68
C TRP A 99 -8.16 0.78 9.97
N THR A 100 -9.14 -0.04 10.32
CA THR A 100 -8.96 -1.12 11.29
C THR A 100 -8.75 -2.47 10.60
N LEU A 101 -7.68 -3.15 10.99
CA LEU A 101 -7.26 -4.45 10.49
C LEU A 101 -7.59 -5.54 11.51
N GLN A 102 -7.32 -6.80 11.17
CA GLN A 102 -7.52 -7.91 12.10
C GLN A 102 -6.72 -7.70 13.40
N PRO A 103 -7.38 -7.55 14.56
CA PRO A 103 -6.70 -7.38 15.84
C PRO A 103 -5.85 -8.61 16.15
N GLY A 104 -4.59 -8.37 16.55
CA GLY A 104 -3.67 -9.45 16.89
C GLY A 104 -3.30 -10.36 15.70
N SER A 105 -3.45 -9.89 14.45
CA SER A 105 -2.91 -10.59 13.29
C SER A 105 -1.42 -10.89 13.51
N SER A 106 -0.98 -12.11 13.23
CA SER A 106 0.41 -12.52 13.48
C SER A 106 0.96 -13.17 12.23
N ILE A 107 1.47 -12.34 11.32
CA ILE A 107 2.13 -12.79 10.10
C ILE A 107 3.62 -12.98 10.37
N ARG A 108 4.07 -14.22 10.17
CA ARG A 108 5.43 -14.70 10.36
C ARG A 108 6.10 -14.98 9.02
N ASN A 109 7.43 -15.03 9.00
CA ASN A 109 8.22 -15.27 7.79
C ASN A 109 7.81 -14.36 6.61
N PHE A 110 7.49 -13.09 6.87
CA PHE A 110 7.04 -12.15 5.86
C PHE A 110 8.18 -11.77 4.92
N ASN A 111 7.90 -11.81 3.61
CA ASN A 111 8.79 -11.25 2.59
C ASN A 111 8.00 -10.84 1.35
N VAL A 112 8.57 -9.88 0.61
CA VAL A 112 8.06 -9.42 -0.68
C VAL A 112 9.16 -9.61 -1.72
N ARG A 113 8.82 -10.16 -2.88
CA ARG A 113 9.75 -10.36 -3.99
C ARG A 113 9.28 -9.55 -5.20
N ILE A 114 10.21 -8.84 -5.81
CA ILE A 114 10.03 -8.12 -7.08
C ILE A 114 10.87 -8.84 -8.13
N GLY A 115 10.21 -9.39 -9.16
CA GLY A 115 10.88 -10.22 -10.16
C GLY A 115 11.57 -11.42 -9.50
N SER A 116 12.91 -11.41 -9.47
CA SER A 116 13.72 -12.46 -8.84
C SER A 116 14.38 -12.08 -7.51
N SER A 117 14.20 -10.83 -7.07
CA SER A 117 14.90 -10.29 -5.90
C SER A 117 13.96 -10.17 -4.71
N GLN A 118 14.40 -10.63 -3.54
CA GLN A 118 13.67 -10.48 -2.28
C GLN A 118 13.96 -9.12 -1.63
N THR A 119 12.96 -8.53 -0.98
CA THR A 119 13.05 -7.23 -0.31
C THR A 119 13.81 -7.32 0.99
N PHE A 120 13.57 -8.40 1.74
CA PHE A 120 14.36 -8.73 2.92
C PHE A 120 15.26 -9.92 2.58
N ASP A 121 16.55 -9.81 2.90
CA ASP A 121 17.51 -10.91 2.70
C ASP A 121 17.13 -12.15 3.52
N ILE A 122 16.51 -11.93 4.67
CA ILE A 122 15.97 -12.96 5.56
C ILE A 122 14.51 -12.61 5.84
N SER A 123 13.61 -13.58 5.69
CA SER A 123 12.20 -13.38 6.06
C SER A 123 12.06 -13.13 7.55
N HIS A 124 11.23 -12.16 7.94
CA HIS A 124 11.10 -11.74 9.33
C HIS A 124 9.72 -12.06 9.90
N ASP A 125 9.67 -12.34 11.20
CA ASP A 125 8.43 -12.30 11.97
C ASP A 125 8.07 -10.83 12.18
N TYR A 126 7.07 -10.34 11.44
CA TYR A 126 6.85 -8.90 11.30
C TYR A 126 6.24 -8.32 12.59
N ASP A 127 7.06 -7.56 13.31
CA ASP A 127 6.73 -6.91 14.56
C ASP A 127 6.68 -5.38 14.41
N PHE A 128 6.46 -4.69 15.53
CA PHE A 128 6.35 -3.23 15.52
C PHE A 128 7.69 -2.54 15.25
N HIS A 129 8.81 -3.17 15.61
CA HIS A 129 10.13 -2.63 15.32
C HIS A 129 10.40 -2.64 13.81
N GLN A 130 10.11 -3.77 13.16
CA GLN A 130 10.19 -3.87 11.71
C GLN A 130 9.25 -2.89 11.01
N PHE A 131 8.00 -2.75 11.50
CA PHE A 131 7.07 -1.74 11.01
C PHE A 131 7.66 -0.33 11.12
N SER A 132 8.18 0.04 12.29
CA SER A 132 8.72 1.38 12.52
C SER A 132 9.91 1.68 11.61
N ASN A 133 10.81 0.71 11.43
CA ASN A 133 11.97 0.84 10.54
C ASN A 133 11.58 1.00 9.07
N GLU A 134 10.53 0.31 8.60
CA GLU A 134 10.06 0.43 7.23
C GLU A 134 9.21 1.68 7.01
N PHE A 135 8.34 2.01 7.98
CA PHE A 135 7.44 3.14 7.91
C PHE A 135 8.17 4.48 8.04
N SER A 136 9.20 4.56 8.90
CA SER A 136 9.94 5.82 9.11
C SER A 136 10.66 6.26 7.85
N LYS A 137 11.10 5.33 7.00
CA LYS A 137 11.72 5.63 5.71
C LYS A 137 10.74 6.26 4.72
N LEU A 138 9.44 5.99 4.84
CA LEU A 138 8.43 6.46 3.89
C LEU A 138 8.28 7.99 3.98
N GLY A 139 8.52 8.70 2.87
CA GLY A 139 8.35 10.15 2.83
C GLY A 139 9.31 10.93 3.75
N SER A 140 10.33 10.26 4.31
CA SER A 140 11.35 10.90 5.12
C SER A 140 12.33 11.69 4.26
N ILE A 141 12.80 12.82 4.79
CA ILE A 141 13.91 13.55 4.18
C ILE A 141 15.21 12.81 4.54
N ASN A 142 16.03 12.52 3.52
CA ASN A 142 17.31 11.80 3.68
C ASN A 142 17.18 10.38 4.27
N GLY A 143 16.06 9.68 4.07
CA GLY A 143 15.90 8.31 4.56
C GLY A 143 15.88 8.22 6.08
N ASP A 144 15.21 9.18 6.72
CA ASP A 144 15.02 9.27 8.18
C ASP A 144 16.31 9.60 8.96
N LEU A 145 17.38 10.00 8.27
CA LEU A 145 18.63 10.49 8.88
C LEU A 145 18.51 11.91 9.43
N THR A 146 17.41 12.62 9.12
CA THR A 146 17.13 13.97 9.61
C THR A 146 15.95 13.90 10.59
N PRO A 147 16.18 14.09 11.90
CA PRO A 147 15.20 13.81 12.96
C PRO A 147 14.02 14.81 13.01
N GLU A 148 14.06 15.87 12.22
CA GLU A 148 13.11 17.00 12.30
C GLU A 148 11.74 16.68 11.68
N LEU A 149 11.65 15.64 10.84
CA LEU A 149 10.44 15.28 10.10
C LEU A 149 10.25 13.76 10.10
N VAL A 150 9.85 13.21 11.26
CA VAL A 150 9.53 11.79 11.41
C VAL A 150 8.03 11.53 11.25
N ASN A 151 7.69 10.47 10.51
CA ASN A 151 6.33 9.97 10.38
C ASN A 151 6.05 8.96 11.50
N GLY A 152 5.30 9.33 12.54
CA GLY A 152 5.21 8.51 13.75
C GLY A 152 3.91 8.64 14.55
N LEU A 153 2.75 8.61 13.88
CA LEU A 153 1.45 8.73 14.56
C LEU A 153 0.93 7.42 15.19
N LEU A 154 1.46 6.26 14.79
CA LEU A 154 1.03 4.96 15.30
C LEU A 154 1.99 4.48 16.39
N ASP A 155 1.50 4.40 17.62
CA ASP A 155 2.21 3.76 18.72
C ASP A 155 2.06 2.23 18.67
N TYR A 156 2.86 1.54 19.49
CA TYR A 156 2.89 0.07 19.55
C TYR A 156 1.49 -0.53 19.79
N GLN A 157 0.71 0.08 20.68
CA GLN A 157 -0.59 -0.43 21.07
C GLN A 157 -1.62 -0.29 19.94
N THR A 158 -1.71 0.90 19.32
CA THR A 158 -2.61 1.14 18.19
C THR A 158 -2.22 0.26 17.01
N TRP A 159 -0.92 0.17 16.69
CA TRP A 159 -0.47 -0.73 15.64
C TRP A 159 -0.81 -2.19 15.94
N SER A 160 -0.53 -2.69 17.15
CA SER A 160 -0.73 -4.10 17.49
C SER A 160 -2.20 -4.52 17.52
N LEU A 161 -3.09 -3.63 17.96
CA LEU A 161 -4.49 -3.95 18.21
C LEU A 161 -5.43 -3.55 17.07
N THR A 162 -5.14 -2.46 16.35
CA THR A 162 -6.07 -1.92 15.34
C THR A 162 -5.45 -1.74 13.97
N ASN A 163 -4.14 -1.48 13.86
CA ASN A 163 -3.49 -1.04 12.63
C ASN A 163 -2.30 -1.92 12.24
N ARG A 164 -2.41 -3.24 12.40
CA ARG A 164 -1.30 -4.19 12.15
C ARG A 164 -1.04 -4.44 10.67
N MET A 165 -0.67 -3.37 9.97
CA MET A 165 -0.24 -3.39 8.57
C MET A 165 1.22 -3.80 8.49
N LEU A 166 1.57 -4.52 7.43
CA LEU A 166 2.93 -4.87 7.10
C LEU A 166 3.37 -4.07 5.87
N ILE A 167 4.58 -3.54 5.90
CA ILE A 167 5.10 -2.67 4.85
C ILE A 167 6.47 -3.20 4.42
N ALA A 168 6.71 -3.18 3.11
CA ALA A 168 8.02 -3.44 2.54
C ALA A 168 8.40 -2.32 1.58
N ASP A 169 9.54 -1.67 1.81
CA ASP A 169 10.15 -0.73 0.87
C ASP A 169 10.86 -1.46 -0.27
N VAL A 170 10.22 -1.46 -1.44
CA VAL A 170 10.68 -2.14 -2.65
C VAL A 170 11.36 -1.19 -3.64
N SER A 171 11.46 0.10 -3.32
CA SER A 171 11.96 1.15 -4.22
C SER A 171 13.39 0.91 -4.71
N ARG A 172 14.19 0.13 -3.96
CA ARG A 172 15.57 -0.26 -4.29
C ARG A 172 15.66 -1.44 -5.26
N LEU A 173 14.58 -2.20 -5.43
CA LEU A 173 14.55 -3.41 -6.26
C LEU A 173 13.93 -3.19 -7.63
N THR A 174 13.21 -2.08 -7.82
CA THR A 174 12.51 -1.83 -9.06
C THR A 174 13.42 -1.26 -10.13
N GLU A 175 13.32 -1.81 -11.33
CA GLU A 175 13.93 -1.22 -12.51
C GLU A 175 13.04 -0.12 -13.08
N LYS A 176 13.68 0.99 -13.44
CA LYS A 176 12.95 2.17 -13.88
C LYS A 176 12.16 1.88 -15.16
N ASP A 177 10.85 2.14 -15.13
CA ASP A 177 9.90 2.04 -16.24
C ASP A 177 9.68 0.60 -16.77
N VAL A 178 10.14 -0.42 -16.05
CA VAL A 178 10.00 -1.85 -16.39
C VAL A 178 8.93 -2.52 -15.54
N PRO A 179 7.90 -3.17 -16.12
CA PRO A 179 6.89 -3.86 -15.32
C PRO A 179 7.48 -5.10 -14.69
N GLN A 180 7.36 -5.22 -13.37
CA GLN A 180 7.88 -6.37 -12.64
C GLN A 180 6.77 -7.09 -11.88
N ALA A 181 6.89 -8.42 -11.84
CA ALA A 181 6.00 -9.28 -11.09
C ALA A 181 6.24 -9.09 -9.58
N ILE A 182 5.17 -9.06 -8.79
CA ILE A 182 5.23 -8.88 -7.34
C ILE A 182 4.65 -10.12 -6.67
N GLN A 183 5.43 -10.71 -5.77
CA GLN A 183 5.06 -11.89 -5.00
C GLN A 183 5.18 -11.58 -3.50
N ILE A 184 4.20 -11.97 -2.71
CA ILE A 184 4.19 -11.76 -1.26
C ILE A 184 4.00 -13.09 -0.56
N GLN A 185 4.87 -13.39 0.40
CA GLN A 185 4.83 -14.65 1.14
C GLN A 185 4.79 -14.40 2.64
N GLY A 186 4.26 -15.37 3.37
CA GLY A 186 4.29 -15.40 4.82
C GLY A 186 3.53 -16.57 5.41
N THR A 187 3.35 -16.52 6.73
CA THR A 187 2.64 -17.54 7.50
C THR A 187 1.72 -16.87 8.51
N ASN A 188 0.42 -17.11 8.40
CA ASN A 188 -0.53 -16.72 9.44
C ASN A 188 -0.40 -17.66 10.63
N ALA A 189 0.12 -17.15 11.75
CA ALA A 189 0.30 -17.93 12.96
C ALA A 189 -1.00 -18.17 13.73
N GLY A 190 -2.04 -17.38 13.46
CA GLY A 190 -3.32 -17.45 14.18
C GLY A 190 -4.22 -18.59 13.73
N CYS A 191 -5.22 -18.88 14.56
CA CYS A 191 -6.27 -19.86 14.26
C CYS A 191 -7.45 -19.30 13.46
N GLN A 192 -7.51 -17.98 13.35
CA GLN A 192 -8.43 -17.26 12.47
C GLN A 192 -7.79 -17.12 11.10
N GLY A 193 -8.46 -17.61 10.06
CA GLY A 193 -8.08 -17.40 8.66
C GLY A 193 -8.10 -15.92 8.31
N VAL A 194 -7.22 -15.53 7.39
CA VAL A 194 -6.98 -14.12 7.02
C VAL A 194 -7.23 -13.95 5.52
N ASN A 195 -8.06 -12.96 5.18
CA ASN A 195 -8.11 -12.38 3.84
C ASN A 195 -7.16 -11.19 3.77
N ILE A 196 -6.55 -10.96 2.62
CA ILE A 196 -5.45 -10.00 2.49
C ILE A 196 -5.77 -8.97 1.42
N LEU A 197 -5.75 -7.68 1.78
CA LEU A 197 -5.69 -6.59 0.83
C LEU A 197 -4.23 -6.19 0.64
N VAL A 198 -3.75 -6.29 -0.59
CA VAL A 198 -2.41 -5.85 -0.97
C VAL A 198 -2.53 -4.53 -1.69
N LEU A 199 -1.81 -3.52 -1.21
CA LEU A 199 -1.66 -2.24 -1.88
C LEU A 199 -0.23 -2.14 -2.41
N VAL A 200 -0.08 -1.83 -3.69
CA VAL A 200 1.19 -1.54 -4.32
C VAL A 200 1.20 -0.08 -4.68
N ILE A 201 2.10 0.66 -4.06
CA ILE A 201 2.27 2.08 -4.29
C ILE A 201 3.35 2.21 -5.37
N SER A 202 3.01 2.80 -6.51
CA SER A 202 3.96 3.09 -7.59
C SER A 202 4.06 4.58 -7.85
N GLU A 203 5.24 5.02 -8.28
CA GLU A 203 5.43 6.39 -8.72
C GLU A 203 4.97 6.51 -10.17
N GLN A 204 4.10 7.48 -10.46
CA GLN A 204 3.65 7.84 -11.80
C GLN A 204 4.10 9.25 -12.17
N GLU A 205 4.10 9.54 -13.47
CA GLU A 205 4.59 10.79 -14.00
C GLU A 205 3.60 11.41 -15.00
N LEU A 206 3.22 12.66 -14.74
CA LEU A 206 2.28 13.43 -15.54
C LEU A 206 2.92 14.74 -15.99
N SER A 207 2.85 15.03 -17.28
CA SER A 207 3.23 16.33 -17.84
C SER A 207 1.98 17.06 -18.29
N TYR A 208 1.76 18.27 -17.78
CA TYR A 208 0.61 19.09 -18.15
C TYR A 208 1.02 20.54 -18.43
N HIS A 209 0.23 21.19 -19.27
CA HIS A 209 0.40 22.59 -19.61
C HIS A 209 -0.26 23.47 -18.56
N ARG A 210 0.54 24.24 -17.82
CA ARG A 210 0.09 25.05 -16.68
C ARG A 210 -0.90 26.15 -17.03
N LEU A 211 -0.91 26.63 -18.28
CA LEU A 211 -1.81 27.69 -18.73
C LEU A 211 -3.17 27.17 -19.22
N THR A 212 -3.22 25.97 -19.80
CA THR A 212 -4.42 25.41 -20.42
C THR A 212 -5.03 24.27 -19.61
N GLY A 213 -4.26 23.67 -18.71
CA GLY A 213 -4.65 22.47 -17.95
C GLY A 213 -4.58 21.17 -18.75
N GLU A 214 -4.17 21.23 -20.01
CA GLU A 214 -4.10 20.06 -20.89
C GLU A 214 -2.99 19.10 -20.44
N VAL A 215 -3.33 17.82 -20.34
CA VAL A 215 -2.36 16.74 -20.11
C VAL A 215 -1.68 16.43 -21.44
N LEU A 216 -0.36 16.64 -21.47
CA LEU A 216 0.44 16.44 -22.68
C LEU A 216 1.02 15.04 -22.75
N ASP A 217 1.41 14.49 -21.60
CA ASP A 217 1.95 13.15 -21.50
C ASP A 217 1.57 12.54 -20.15
N PHE A 218 1.18 11.27 -20.18
CA PHE A 218 0.90 10.47 -19.02
C PHE A 218 1.58 9.13 -19.20
N THR A 219 2.63 8.91 -18.42
CA THR A 219 3.27 7.61 -18.35
C THR A 219 2.85 6.98 -17.04
N THR A 220 2.11 5.86 -17.11
CA THR A 220 2.08 4.88 -16.02
C THR A 220 3.50 4.36 -15.91
N ALA A 221 4.25 5.03 -15.06
CA ALA A 221 5.65 4.77 -14.86
C ALA A 221 5.82 3.47 -14.11
#